data_AF-A0A969JPU2-F1
#
_entry.id   AF-A0A969JPU2-F1
#
_cell.length_a   1.000
_cell.length_b   1.000
_cell.length_c   1.000
_cell.angle_alpha   90.00
_cell.angle_beta   90.00
_cell.angle_gamma   90.00
#
_symmetry.space_group_name_H-M   'P 1'
#
loop_
_entity.id
_entity.type
_entity.pdbx_description
1 polymer ?
#
loop_
_entity_poly.entity_id
_entity_poly.type
_entity_poly.pdbx_seq_one_letter_code
_entity_poly.pdbx_strand_id
1 'polypeptide(L)'
;MALSGIQIYKLLPQTNCKDCGFPTCLAFAMKLAAKQVELAACPHVTDAAKAQLAESAAPPIRLVTLKANGTAIKAGNETVLFRHEKTFYHKPGLFIQVKDDLSPDEIKAKVAPADTFKVTYVGIDLTIDGFAIESTSGDPGTFSRAVSAVREVSHRPLILLSRDPAVIAAGLQAVDGEYPLIYAADADNWEAMAALAKQHQAALAVAADTLDGLADLTEKIKAKGVEDLVVDPAAKNLSQSLIRSTQIRRLALKKNFRPLGFPLISFPGNADVPEHEAMLAAQAIAKYASFIVPRQREF
;
A
#
# COMPACT_ATOMS: atom_id res chain seq x y z
N MET A 1 -0.34 19.06 -2.97
CA MET A 1 -0.19 20.07 -4.05
C MET A 1 1.27 20.09 -4.44
N ALA A 2 1.57 20.03 -5.74
CA ALA A 2 2.92 20.35 -6.22
C ALA A 2 3.31 21.74 -5.69
N LEU A 3 4.58 21.94 -5.32
CA LEU A 3 5.04 23.26 -4.89
C LEU A 3 4.74 24.28 -5.99
N SER A 4 4.22 25.45 -5.61
CA SER A 4 4.08 26.55 -6.56
C SER A 4 5.47 26.99 -7.04
N GLY A 5 5.56 27.60 -8.22
CA GLY A 5 6.85 28.10 -8.70
C GLY A 5 7.51 29.09 -7.73
N ILE A 6 6.73 29.80 -6.91
CA ILE A 6 7.25 30.66 -5.83
C ILE A 6 7.86 29.83 -4.70
N GLN A 7 7.21 28.75 -4.29
CA GLN A 7 7.73 27.87 -3.25
C GLN A 7 9.01 27.15 -3.72
N ILE A 8 9.06 26.72 -4.98
CA ILE A 8 10.27 26.15 -5.59
C ILE A 8 11.40 27.19 -5.62
N TYR A 9 11.11 28.43 -6.03
CA TYR A 9 12.10 29.51 -6.09
C TYR A 9 12.79 29.79 -4.74
N LYS A 10 12.07 29.62 -3.62
CA LYS A 10 12.65 29.77 -2.27
C LYS A 10 13.68 28.69 -1.92
N LEU A 11 13.63 27.53 -2.59
CA LEU A 11 14.55 26.41 -2.37
C LEU A 11 15.73 26.42 -3.35
N LEU A 12 15.68 27.25 -4.39
CA LEU A 12 16.78 27.38 -5.35
C LEU A 12 17.89 28.31 -4.82
N PRO A 13 19.10 28.28 -5.40
CA PRO A 13 20.22 29.15 -5.00
C PRO A 13 20.00 30.66 -5.23
N GLN A 14 18.98 31.04 -6.02
CA GLN A 14 18.63 32.44 -6.35
C GLN A 14 19.77 33.27 -6.99
N THR A 15 20.78 32.61 -7.55
CA THR A 15 21.95 33.26 -8.18
C THR A 15 21.64 33.89 -9.54
N ASN A 16 20.60 33.41 -10.23
CA ASN A 16 20.26 33.79 -11.61
C ASN A 16 21.45 33.64 -12.60
N CYS A 17 22.32 32.64 -12.38
CA CYS A 17 23.53 32.44 -13.17
C CYS A 17 23.31 32.02 -14.63
N LYS A 18 22.11 31.53 -14.98
CA LYS A 18 21.71 31.04 -16.31
C LYS A 18 22.39 29.74 -16.77
N ASP A 19 23.16 29.08 -15.91
CA ASP A 19 23.81 27.80 -16.23
C ASP A 19 22.82 26.67 -16.56
N CYS A 20 21.58 26.78 -16.10
CA CYS A 20 20.48 25.86 -16.43
C CYS A 20 19.76 26.19 -17.75
N GLY A 21 20.21 27.21 -18.50
CA GLY A 21 19.60 27.65 -19.76
C GLY A 21 18.38 28.55 -19.61
N PHE A 22 18.01 28.94 -18.39
CA PHE A 22 16.89 29.85 -18.12
C PHE A 22 17.37 31.25 -17.73
N PRO A 23 16.64 32.32 -18.10
CA PRO A 23 17.06 33.69 -17.86
C PRO A 23 17.10 34.07 -16.37
N THR A 24 16.30 33.40 -15.53
CA THR A 24 16.27 33.59 -14.06
C THR A 24 15.97 32.27 -13.35
N CYS A 25 16.34 32.15 -12.08
CA CYS A 25 15.97 31.03 -11.22
C CYS A 25 14.44 30.95 -11.04
N LEU A 26 13.72 32.07 -11.09
CA LEU A 26 12.26 32.09 -11.05
C LEU A 26 11.64 31.47 -12.32
N ALA A 27 12.20 31.78 -13.49
CA ALA A 27 11.76 31.17 -14.74
C ALA A 27 11.97 29.65 -14.73
N PHE A 28 13.14 29.20 -14.24
CA PHE A 28 13.39 27.77 -14.00
C PHE A 28 12.38 27.16 -13.02
N ALA A 29 12.11 27.82 -11.89
CA ALA A 29 11.16 27.36 -10.89
C ALA A 29 9.73 27.20 -11.42
N MET A 30 9.27 28.13 -12.26
CA MET A 30 7.95 28.04 -12.90
C MET A 30 7.87 26.87 -13.88
N LYS A 31 8.96 26.63 -14.64
CA LYS A 31 9.06 25.49 -15.57
C LYS A 31 9.13 24.16 -14.83
N LEU A 32 9.83 24.12 -13.70
CA LEU A 32 9.90 22.95 -12.82
C LEU A 32 8.54 22.65 -12.17
N ALA A 33 7.82 23.67 -11.69
CA ALA A 33 6.45 23.52 -11.16
C ALA A 33 5.47 22.97 -12.22
N ALA A 34 5.67 23.36 -13.48
CA ALA A 34 4.90 22.87 -14.62
C ALA A 34 5.38 21.51 -15.15
N LYS A 35 6.39 20.88 -14.53
CA LYS A 35 7.03 19.62 -14.97
C LYS A 35 7.58 19.66 -16.41
N GLN A 36 8.03 20.84 -16.86
CA GLN A 36 8.60 21.03 -18.20
C GLN A 36 10.12 20.90 -18.24
N VAL A 37 10.76 20.81 -17.06
CA VAL A 37 12.21 20.64 -16.89
C VAL A 37 12.47 19.83 -15.64
N GLU A 38 13.56 19.07 -15.62
CA GLU A 38 14.00 18.30 -14.46
C GLU A 38 14.92 19.13 -13.55
N LEU A 39 14.88 18.83 -12.24
CA LEU A 39 15.72 19.53 -11.25
C LEU A 39 17.22 19.40 -11.56
N ALA A 40 17.61 18.27 -12.16
CA ALA A 40 18.98 17.97 -12.58
C ALA A 40 19.58 19.00 -13.57
N ALA A 41 18.74 19.80 -14.24
CA ALA A 41 19.21 20.85 -15.13
C ALA A 41 19.89 22.03 -14.41
N CYS A 42 19.72 22.17 -13.09
CA CYS A 42 20.40 23.19 -12.32
C CYS A 42 21.59 22.59 -11.53
N PRO A 43 22.84 22.92 -11.90
CA PRO A 43 24.03 22.32 -11.29
C PRO A 43 24.29 22.80 -9.85
N HIS A 44 23.68 23.92 -9.45
CA HIS A 44 23.96 24.61 -8.18
C HIS A 44 22.98 24.27 -7.05
N VAL A 45 22.03 23.35 -7.27
CA VAL A 45 21.04 23.00 -6.24
C VAL A 45 21.73 22.22 -5.12
N THR A 46 21.58 22.69 -3.88
CA THR A 46 22.08 22.01 -2.69
C THR A 46 21.39 20.66 -2.51
N ASP A 47 22.06 19.68 -1.90
CA ASP A 47 21.47 18.35 -1.71
C ASP A 47 20.24 18.38 -0.78
N ALA A 48 20.20 19.30 0.18
CA ALA A 48 19.02 19.56 1.00
C ALA A 48 17.82 20.05 0.17
N ALA A 49 18.05 21.00 -0.75
CA ALA A 49 17.00 21.47 -1.66
C ALA A 49 16.59 20.39 -2.67
N LYS A 50 17.52 19.54 -3.13
CA LYS A 50 17.20 18.38 -3.98
C LYS A 50 16.27 17.42 -3.26
N ALA A 51 16.56 17.06 -2.01
CA ALA A 51 15.72 16.18 -1.21
C ALA A 51 14.30 16.75 -1.06
N GLN A 52 14.18 18.02 -0.68
CA GLN A 52 12.88 18.67 -0.46
C GLN A 52 12.07 18.83 -1.77
N LEU A 53 12.74 19.11 -2.89
CA LEU A 53 12.09 19.23 -4.20
C LEU A 53 11.69 17.85 -4.75
N ALA A 54 12.54 16.83 -4.61
CA ALA A 54 12.22 15.45 -4.97
C ALA A 54 11.03 14.93 -4.15
N GLU A 55 11.00 15.21 -2.85
CA GLU A 55 9.86 14.88 -1.99
C GLU A 55 8.59 15.60 -2.43
N SER A 56 8.69 16.83 -2.94
CA SER A 56 7.52 17.55 -3.47
C SER A 56 7.00 17.02 -4.80
N ALA A 57 7.90 16.47 -5.64
CA ALA A 57 7.58 15.89 -6.93
C ALA A 57 6.98 14.48 -6.80
N ALA A 58 7.25 13.80 -5.67
CA ALA A 58 6.70 12.49 -5.38
C ALA A 58 5.16 12.50 -5.45
N PRO A 59 4.53 11.47 -6.06
CA PRO A 59 3.08 11.32 -6.08
C PRO A 59 2.48 11.49 -4.67
N PRO A 60 1.32 12.16 -4.52
CA PRO A 60 0.67 12.35 -3.22
C PRO A 60 0.43 11.04 -2.47
N ILE A 61 0.17 9.96 -3.22
CA ILE A 61 0.00 8.61 -2.71
C ILE A 61 1.08 7.74 -3.34
N ARG A 62 1.93 7.14 -2.52
CA ARG A 62 3.01 6.27 -2.96
C ARG A 62 2.47 5.07 -3.74
N LEU A 63 3.23 4.61 -4.74
CA LEU A 63 2.98 3.33 -5.41
C LEU A 63 3.63 2.21 -4.60
N VAL A 64 2.85 1.22 -4.20
CA VAL A 64 3.34 -0.03 -3.60
C VAL A 64 3.07 -1.16 -4.59
N THR A 65 4.04 -2.05 -4.75
CA THR A 65 3.91 -3.22 -5.62
C THR A 65 4.05 -4.47 -4.78
N LEU A 66 3.08 -5.38 -4.83
CA LEU A 66 3.24 -6.74 -4.31
C LEU A 66 3.59 -7.65 -5.47
N LYS A 67 4.57 -8.53 -5.31
CA LYS A 67 5.09 -9.36 -6.40
C LYS A 67 5.41 -10.77 -5.92
N ALA A 68 5.01 -11.76 -6.69
CA ALA A 68 5.40 -13.16 -6.50
C ALA A 68 5.52 -13.82 -7.87
N ASN A 69 6.59 -14.57 -8.11
CA ASN A 69 6.72 -15.50 -9.26
C ASN A 69 6.27 -14.92 -10.62
N GLY A 70 6.69 -13.68 -10.92
CA GLY A 70 6.35 -12.99 -12.18
C GLY A 70 4.98 -12.29 -12.19
N THR A 71 4.11 -12.56 -11.22
CA THR A 71 2.84 -11.84 -11.02
C THR A 71 3.06 -10.63 -10.12
N ALA A 72 2.48 -9.48 -10.48
CA ALA A 72 2.59 -8.26 -9.68
C ALA A 72 1.26 -7.49 -9.62
N ILE A 73 0.93 -6.98 -8.44
CA ILE A 73 -0.18 -6.07 -8.19
C ILE A 73 0.38 -4.73 -7.75
N LYS A 74 -0.10 -3.65 -8.37
CA LYS A 74 0.30 -2.28 -8.05
C LYS A 74 -0.86 -1.56 -7.40
N ALA A 75 -0.58 -0.82 -6.33
CA ALA A 75 -1.55 -0.09 -5.54
C ALA A 75 -1.04 1.32 -5.21
N GLY A 76 -1.91 2.33 -5.27
CA GLY A 76 -1.53 3.73 -5.02
C GLY A 76 -1.25 4.53 -6.29
N ASN A 77 -0.37 5.54 -6.22
CA ASN A 77 -0.15 6.52 -7.30
C ASN A 77 -1.44 7.17 -7.85
N GLU A 78 -2.39 7.34 -6.95
CA GLU A 78 -3.69 7.85 -7.26
C GLU A 78 -3.74 9.38 -7.11
N THR A 79 -4.51 10.08 -7.96
CA THR A 79 -4.41 11.56 -8.05
C THR A 79 -5.74 12.31 -7.84
N VAL A 80 -6.87 11.62 -7.78
CA VAL A 80 -8.20 12.26 -7.71
C VAL A 80 -9.07 11.66 -6.62
N LEU A 81 -10.05 12.44 -6.15
CA LEU A 81 -11.10 11.94 -5.25
C LEU A 81 -12.25 11.34 -6.04
N PHE A 82 -12.61 11.97 -7.16
CA PHE A 82 -13.73 11.53 -7.95
C PHE A 82 -13.25 11.06 -9.32
N ARG A 83 -13.71 9.88 -9.74
CA ARG A 83 -13.32 9.28 -11.02
C ARG A 83 -13.67 10.13 -12.25
N HIS A 84 -14.60 11.09 -12.14
CA HIS A 84 -14.94 12.00 -13.24
C HIS A 84 -14.04 13.25 -13.31
N GLU A 85 -13.20 13.50 -12.29
CA GLU A 85 -12.17 14.54 -12.37
C GLU A 85 -11.01 14.08 -13.26
N LYS A 86 -10.72 12.76 -13.28
CA LYS A 86 -9.73 12.13 -14.16
C LYS A 86 -9.99 10.62 -14.29
N THR A 87 -9.15 9.78 -13.70
CA THR A 87 -9.31 8.32 -13.63
C THR A 87 -8.69 7.82 -12.34
N PHE A 88 -9.20 6.71 -11.82
CA PHE A 88 -8.44 5.84 -10.92
C PHE A 88 -7.56 4.95 -11.80
N TYR A 89 -6.29 4.79 -11.43
CA TYR A 89 -5.28 4.13 -12.26
C TYR A 89 -5.10 2.66 -11.91
N HIS A 90 -5.19 2.34 -10.62
CA HIS A 90 -4.92 0.99 -10.14
C HIS A 90 -6.22 0.38 -9.59
N LYS A 91 -6.68 -0.69 -10.24
CA LYS A 91 -7.78 -1.52 -9.73
C LYS A 91 -7.40 -2.04 -8.34
N PRO A 92 -8.31 -2.00 -7.34
CA PRO A 92 -8.06 -2.61 -6.04
C PRO A 92 -7.74 -4.10 -6.17
N GLY A 93 -6.73 -4.57 -5.45
CA GLY A 93 -6.38 -5.98 -5.37
C GLY A 93 -7.32 -6.74 -4.44
N LEU A 94 -7.89 -7.84 -4.91
CA LEU A 94 -8.73 -8.76 -4.15
C LEU A 94 -7.90 -9.96 -3.66
N PHE A 95 -7.74 -10.08 -2.34
CA PHE A 95 -6.94 -11.12 -1.70
C PHE A 95 -7.82 -12.04 -0.86
N ILE A 96 -7.96 -13.30 -1.24
CA ILE A 96 -8.83 -14.23 -0.51
C ILE A 96 -8.15 -14.67 0.79
N GLN A 97 -8.85 -14.52 1.91
CA GLN A 97 -8.33 -14.91 3.22
C GLN A 97 -8.27 -16.44 3.38
N VAL A 98 -7.14 -16.95 3.87
CA VAL A 98 -6.91 -18.36 4.22
C VAL A 98 -6.35 -18.41 5.64
N LYS A 99 -6.90 -19.27 6.50
CA LYS A 99 -6.45 -19.41 7.89
C LYS A 99 -5.45 -20.54 8.04
N ASP A 100 -4.51 -20.40 8.98
CA ASP A 100 -3.46 -21.39 9.25
C ASP A 100 -3.90 -22.53 10.19
N ASP A 101 -5.08 -22.43 10.79
CA ASP A 101 -5.70 -23.50 11.60
C ASP A 101 -6.21 -24.70 10.78
N LEU A 102 -6.23 -24.58 9.45
CA LEU A 102 -6.58 -25.64 8.52
C LEU A 102 -5.39 -26.56 8.23
N SER A 103 -5.67 -27.83 7.95
CA SER A 103 -4.63 -28.74 7.47
C SER A 103 -4.10 -28.32 6.09
N PRO A 104 -2.86 -28.70 5.72
CA PRO A 104 -2.31 -28.39 4.39
C PRO A 104 -3.20 -28.85 3.23
N ASP A 105 -3.86 -30.00 3.35
CA ASP A 105 -4.74 -30.52 2.31
C ASP A 105 -6.03 -29.71 2.19
N GLU A 106 -6.61 -29.27 3.31
CA GLU A 106 -7.77 -28.38 3.33
C GLU A 106 -7.43 -27.00 2.75
N ILE A 107 -6.24 -26.47 3.07
CA ILE A 107 -5.73 -25.23 2.48
C ILE A 107 -5.64 -25.37 0.97
N LYS A 108 -5.01 -26.45 0.47
CA LYS A 108 -4.86 -26.69 -0.97
C LYS A 108 -6.21 -26.84 -1.67
N ALA A 109 -7.13 -27.60 -1.08
CA ALA A 109 -8.49 -27.81 -1.59
C ALA A 109 -9.29 -26.50 -1.66
N LYS A 110 -9.02 -25.55 -0.76
CA LYS A 110 -9.62 -24.21 -0.75
C LYS A 110 -8.95 -23.25 -1.74
N VAL A 111 -7.63 -23.27 -1.85
CA VAL A 111 -6.85 -22.33 -2.68
C VAL A 111 -7.01 -22.66 -4.17
N ALA A 112 -7.02 -23.93 -4.56
CA ALA A 112 -7.09 -24.35 -5.96
C ALA A 112 -8.29 -23.80 -6.75
N PRO A 113 -9.55 -23.90 -6.27
CA PRO A 113 -10.69 -23.32 -6.98
C PRO A 113 -10.63 -21.78 -7.00
N ALA A 114 -10.15 -21.15 -5.93
CA ALA A 114 -10.01 -19.70 -5.86
C ALA A 114 -8.94 -19.17 -6.85
N ASP A 115 -7.82 -19.87 -7.00
CA ASP A 115 -6.72 -19.45 -7.89
C ASP A 115 -7.10 -19.47 -9.37
N THR A 116 -7.96 -20.43 -9.73
CA THR A 116 -8.48 -20.60 -11.10
C THR A 116 -9.78 -19.83 -11.33
N PHE A 117 -10.37 -19.23 -10.29
CA PHE A 117 -11.64 -18.53 -10.38
C PHE A 117 -11.60 -17.37 -11.38
N LYS A 118 -12.56 -17.37 -12.30
CA LYS A 118 -12.66 -16.39 -13.37
C LYS A 118 -14.11 -16.18 -13.79
N VAL A 119 -14.52 -14.91 -13.86
CA VAL A 119 -15.80 -14.49 -14.42
C VAL A 119 -15.54 -13.55 -15.59
N THR A 120 -16.00 -13.91 -16.78
CA THR A 120 -15.91 -13.03 -17.95
C THR A 120 -17.13 -12.11 -18.00
N TYR A 121 -16.91 -10.81 -17.89
CA TYR A 121 -17.95 -9.80 -17.99
C TYR A 121 -17.60 -8.81 -19.09
N VAL A 122 -18.43 -8.75 -20.15
CA VAL A 122 -18.25 -7.85 -21.30
C VAL A 122 -16.82 -7.96 -21.90
N GLY A 123 -16.33 -9.20 -22.03
CA GLY A 123 -14.99 -9.47 -22.59
C GLY A 123 -13.81 -9.20 -21.66
N ILE A 124 -14.05 -8.84 -20.40
CA ILE A 124 -13.03 -8.66 -19.36
C ILE A 124 -13.07 -9.86 -18.41
N ASP A 125 -11.94 -10.50 -18.24
CA ASP A 125 -11.77 -11.57 -17.26
C ASP A 125 -11.55 -10.97 -15.86
N LEU A 126 -12.54 -11.16 -14.98
CA LEU A 126 -12.47 -10.80 -13.57
C LEU A 126 -11.93 -11.99 -12.78
N THR A 127 -10.79 -11.80 -12.13
CA THR A 127 -10.09 -12.79 -11.31
C THR A 127 -9.74 -12.21 -9.94
N ILE A 128 -9.30 -13.06 -9.02
CA ILE A 128 -8.66 -12.63 -7.78
C ILE A 128 -7.21 -12.21 -8.02
N ASP A 129 -6.63 -11.45 -7.10
CA ASP A 129 -5.30 -10.87 -7.26
C ASP A 129 -4.25 -11.55 -6.37
N GLY A 130 -4.68 -12.26 -5.31
CA GLY A 130 -3.78 -13.02 -4.43
C GLY A 130 -4.48 -13.67 -3.24
N PHE A 131 -3.68 -14.07 -2.26
CA PHE A 131 -4.16 -14.70 -1.03
C PHE A 131 -3.62 -13.98 0.21
N ALA A 132 -4.44 -13.90 1.26
CA ALA A 132 -4.06 -13.33 2.54
C ALA A 132 -4.08 -14.44 3.60
N ILE A 133 -2.92 -14.80 4.14
CA ILE A 133 -2.78 -15.94 5.04
C ILE A 133 -2.82 -15.41 6.48
N GLU A 134 -3.82 -15.82 7.24
CA GLU A 134 -4.07 -15.40 8.62
C GLU A 134 -3.55 -16.41 9.62
N SER A 135 -2.72 -15.93 10.54
CA SER A 135 -2.32 -16.67 11.73
C SER A 135 -3.43 -16.61 12.78
N THR A 136 -4.29 -17.62 12.82
CA THR A 136 -5.21 -17.84 13.95
C THR A 136 -4.59 -18.72 15.02
N SER A 137 -3.60 -19.55 14.65
CA SER A 137 -2.88 -20.42 15.59
C SER A 137 -1.93 -19.68 16.53
N GLY A 138 -1.28 -18.62 16.05
CA GLY A 138 -0.19 -17.93 16.75
C GLY A 138 1.12 -18.73 16.79
N ASP A 139 1.21 -19.86 16.07
CA ASP A 139 2.40 -20.72 16.04
C ASP A 139 3.21 -20.50 14.75
N PRO A 140 4.50 -20.10 14.85
CA PRO A 140 5.34 -19.85 13.68
C PRO A 140 5.47 -21.06 12.74
N GLY A 141 5.52 -22.28 13.29
CA GLY A 141 5.61 -23.50 12.49
C GLY A 141 4.34 -23.77 11.68
N THR A 142 3.18 -23.57 12.31
CA THR A 142 1.85 -23.73 11.68
C THR A 142 1.64 -22.71 10.57
N PHE A 143 1.99 -21.45 10.84
CA PHE A 143 1.91 -20.40 9.84
C PHE A 143 2.82 -20.66 8.63
N SER A 144 4.09 -21.07 8.86
CA SER A 144 5.02 -21.39 7.78
C SER A 144 4.54 -22.56 6.90
N ARG A 145 3.93 -23.59 7.52
CA ARG A 145 3.30 -24.70 6.79
C ARG A 145 2.10 -24.24 5.96
N ALA A 146 1.25 -23.37 6.51
CA ALA A 146 0.11 -22.82 5.78
C ALA A 146 0.57 -21.98 4.56
N VAL A 147 1.59 -21.14 4.73
CA VAL A 147 2.19 -20.37 3.63
C VAL A 147 2.72 -21.29 2.54
N SER A 148 3.47 -22.33 2.91
CA SER A 148 4.00 -23.32 1.98
C SER A 148 2.87 -24.04 1.23
N ALA A 149 1.80 -24.45 1.92
CA ALA A 149 0.66 -25.12 1.32
C ALA A 149 -0.06 -24.23 0.28
N VAL A 150 -0.19 -22.93 0.54
CA VAL A 150 -0.72 -21.97 -0.46
C VAL A 150 0.23 -21.84 -1.66
N ARG A 151 1.56 -21.80 -1.43
CA ARG A 151 2.57 -21.68 -2.50
C ARG A 151 2.67 -22.91 -3.41
N GLU A 152 2.35 -24.09 -2.91
CA GLU A 152 2.27 -25.29 -3.74
C GLU A 152 1.14 -25.22 -4.80
N VAL A 153 0.16 -24.34 -4.60
CA VAL A 153 -1.03 -24.24 -5.48
C VAL A 153 -1.05 -22.93 -6.26
N SER A 154 -0.66 -21.81 -5.65
CA SER A 154 -0.76 -20.49 -6.25
C SER A 154 0.57 -19.75 -6.27
N HIS A 155 0.83 -19.09 -7.39
CA HIS A 155 1.97 -18.20 -7.62
C HIS A 155 1.61 -16.71 -7.47
N ARG A 156 0.39 -16.38 -7.06
CA ARG A 156 -0.09 -15.00 -6.93
C ARG A 156 0.51 -14.32 -5.68
N PRO A 157 0.62 -12.98 -5.65
CA PRO A 157 1.10 -12.25 -4.48
C PRO A 157 0.41 -12.64 -3.16
N LEU A 158 1.16 -12.50 -2.07
CA LEU A 158 0.69 -12.85 -0.71
C LEU A 158 0.62 -11.64 0.21
N ILE A 159 -0.35 -11.70 1.13
CA ILE A 159 -0.40 -10.90 2.34
C ILE A 159 -0.25 -11.84 3.54
N LEU A 160 0.71 -11.59 4.43
CA LEU A 160 0.93 -12.37 5.65
C LEU A 160 0.30 -11.62 6.82
N LEU A 161 -0.78 -12.15 7.39
CA LEU A 161 -1.57 -11.52 8.46
C LEU A 161 -1.21 -12.13 9.83
N SER A 162 -0.37 -11.43 10.60
CA SER A 162 -0.12 -11.70 12.02
C SER A 162 0.40 -10.44 12.72
N ARG A 163 0.07 -10.30 14.02
CA ARG A 163 0.62 -9.26 14.90
C ARG A 163 1.91 -9.69 15.59
N ASP A 164 2.27 -10.98 15.51
CA ASP A 164 3.48 -11.51 16.11
C ASP A 164 4.63 -11.51 15.08
N PRO A 165 5.72 -10.75 15.34
CA PRO A 165 6.91 -10.74 14.47
C PRO A 165 7.54 -12.12 14.25
N ALA A 166 7.49 -13.02 15.25
CA ALA A 166 8.07 -14.37 15.12
C ALA A 166 7.28 -15.22 14.11
N VAL A 167 5.96 -15.09 14.11
CA VAL A 167 5.08 -15.76 13.14
C VAL A 167 5.32 -15.21 11.73
N ILE A 168 5.40 -13.88 11.59
CA ILE A 168 5.71 -13.24 10.30
C ILE A 168 7.08 -13.69 9.77
N ALA A 169 8.10 -13.74 10.62
CA ALA A 169 9.43 -14.19 10.22
C ALA A 169 9.42 -15.62 9.64
N ALA A 170 8.68 -16.54 10.27
CA ALA A 170 8.55 -17.91 9.77
C ALA A 170 7.76 -18.00 8.45
N GLY A 171 6.77 -17.14 8.25
CA GLY A 171 6.06 -17.02 6.97
C GLY A 171 6.94 -16.45 5.85
N LEU A 172 7.74 -15.42 6.15
CA LEU A 172 8.65 -14.79 5.19
C LEU A 172 9.74 -15.74 4.68
N GLN A 173 10.22 -16.65 5.53
CA GLN A 173 11.17 -17.70 5.12
C GLN A 173 10.60 -18.62 4.02
N ALA A 174 9.29 -18.84 4.00
CA ALA A 174 8.63 -19.68 3.00
C ALA A 174 8.40 -18.99 1.65
N VAL A 175 8.66 -17.68 1.55
CA VAL A 175 8.41 -16.85 0.35
C VAL A 175 9.65 -16.02 -0.02
N ASP A 176 10.84 -16.58 0.19
CA ASP A 176 12.09 -15.89 -0.07
C ASP A 176 12.21 -15.47 -1.55
N GLY A 177 12.69 -14.25 -1.79
CA GLY A 177 12.73 -13.65 -3.13
C GLY A 177 11.39 -13.13 -3.68
N GLU A 178 10.28 -13.29 -2.95
CA GLU A 178 9.01 -12.60 -3.24
C GLU A 178 8.93 -11.23 -2.53
N TYR A 179 7.96 -10.40 -2.94
CA TYR A 179 7.68 -9.09 -2.35
C TYR A 179 6.25 -9.08 -1.77
N PRO A 180 6.03 -9.74 -0.60
CA PRO A 180 4.72 -9.84 0.03
C PRO A 180 4.36 -8.54 0.77
N LEU A 181 3.11 -8.48 1.26
CA LEU A 181 2.69 -7.50 2.26
C LEU A 181 2.65 -8.14 3.64
N ILE A 182 3.38 -7.56 4.60
CA ILE A 182 3.29 -7.90 6.02
C ILE A 182 2.16 -7.10 6.65
N TYR A 183 1.25 -7.76 7.36
CA TYR A 183 0.17 -7.12 8.10
C TYR A 183 0.14 -7.65 9.53
N ALA A 184 0.30 -6.82 10.57
CA ALA A 184 0.56 -5.38 10.53
C ALA A 184 1.36 -4.86 11.72
N ALA A 185 2.04 -3.74 11.47
CA ALA A 185 2.68 -2.92 12.48
C ALA A 185 1.65 -2.04 13.21
N ASP A 186 1.77 -1.96 14.53
CA ASP A 186 1.03 -1.07 15.42
C ASP A 186 1.97 -0.43 16.46
N ALA A 187 1.41 0.26 17.47
CA ALA A 187 2.18 0.96 18.48
C ALA A 187 3.15 0.06 19.26
N ASP A 188 2.85 -1.23 19.38
CA ASP A 188 3.55 -2.15 20.27
C ASP A 188 4.64 -2.94 19.54
N ASN A 189 4.44 -3.25 18.25
CA ASN A 189 5.31 -4.16 17.49
C ASN A 189 6.07 -3.51 16.31
N TRP A 190 5.86 -2.21 16.02
CA TRP A 190 6.32 -1.59 14.77
C TRP A 190 7.83 -1.71 14.52
N GLU A 191 8.67 -1.70 15.57
CA GLU A 191 10.13 -1.75 15.41
C GLU A 191 10.58 -3.11 14.85
N ALA A 192 10.05 -4.19 15.41
CA ALA A 192 10.32 -5.54 14.96
C ALA A 192 9.74 -5.79 13.55
N MET A 193 8.50 -5.33 13.32
CA MET A 193 7.85 -5.46 12.02
C MET A 193 8.57 -4.66 10.92
N ALA A 194 9.05 -3.45 11.22
CA ALA A 194 9.84 -2.64 10.29
C ALA A 194 11.21 -3.27 10.00
N ALA A 195 11.85 -3.89 10.99
CA ALA A 195 13.09 -4.63 10.77
C ALA A 195 12.89 -5.81 9.81
N LEU A 196 11.83 -6.61 10.01
CA LEU A 196 11.47 -7.72 9.13
C LEU A 196 11.15 -7.25 7.71
N ALA A 197 10.32 -6.21 7.57
CA ALA A 197 9.98 -5.64 6.28
C ALA A 197 11.22 -5.16 5.52
N LYS A 198 12.16 -4.50 6.20
CA LYS A 198 13.41 -4.05 5.61
C LYS A 198 14.31 -5.22 5.19
N GLN A 199 14.46 -6.22 6.06
CA GLN A 199 15.31 -7.38 5.82
C GLN A 199 14.84 -8.18 4.60
N HIS A 200 13.54 -8.41 4.48
CA HIS A 200 12.96 -9.21 3.40
C HIS A 200 12.51 -8.38 2.19
N GLN A 201 12.78 -7.07 2.20
CA GLN A 201 12.26 -6.14 1.20
C GLN A 201 10.76 -6.36 0.99
N ALA A 202 9.96 -6.38 2.05
CA ALA A 202 8.52 -6.55 1.98
C ALA A 202 7.80 -5.22 2.19
N ALA A 203 6.60 -5.09 1.64
CA ALA A 203 5.71 -3.99 2.01
C ALA A 203 5.18 -4.20 3.44
N LEU A 204 4.89 -3.12 4.16
CA LEU A 204 4.40 -3.18 5.54
C LEU A 204 3.09 -2.42 5.72
N ALA A 205 2.06 -3.11 6.19
CA ALA A 205 0.83 -2.48 6.60
C ALA A 205 0.96 -1.90 8.02
N VAL A 206 0.44 -0.69 8.21
CA VAL A 206 0.43 0.06 9.47
C VAL A 206 -1.02 0.23 9.89
N ALA A 207 -1.35 -0.18 11.11
CA ALA A 207 -2.70 -0.10 11.66
C ALA A 207 -2.72 0.75 12.93
N ALA A 208 -3.68 1.67 13.00
CA ALA A 208 -3.97 2.45 14.20
C ALA A 208 -5.42 2.92 14.20
N ASP A 209 -5.98 3.10 15.40
CA ASP A 209 -7.37 3.54 15.59
C ASP A 209 -7.60 5.02 15.26
N THR A 210 -6.55 5.81 15.08
CA THR A 210 -6.63 7.26 14.80
C THR A 210 -5.74 7.64 13.62
N LEU A 211 -6.10 8.73 12.93
CA LEU A 211 -5.30 9.26 11.82
C LEU A 211 -3.94 9.79 12.29
N ASP A 212 -3.89 10.34 13.51
CA ASP A 212 -2.64 10.82 14.12
C ASP A 212 -1.72 9.64 14.47
N GLY A 213 -2.27 8.57 15.07
CA GLY A 213 -1.50 7.36 15.35
C GLY A 213 -0.96 6.69 14.07
N LEU A 214 -1.74 6.71 12.99
CA LEU A 214 -1.27 6.28 11.67
C LEU A 214 -0.14 7.16 11.14
N ALA A 215 -0.27 8.48 11.25
CA ALA A 215 0.75 9.41 10.80
C ALA A 215 2.06 9.23 11.57
N ASP A 216 1.99 9.12 12.90
CA ASP A 216 3.15 8.92 13.76
C ASP A 216 3.87 7.61 13.43
N LEU A 217 3.12 6.51 13.26
CA LEU A 217 3.69 5.20 12.96
C LEU A 217 4.33 5.16 11.57
N THR A 218 3.67 5.70 10.54
CA THR A 218 4.26 5.72 9.20
C THR A 218 5.54 6.55 9.15
N GLU A 219 5.60 7.68 9.86
CA GLU A 219 6.83 8.48 9.98
C GLU A 219 7.96 7.71 10.68
N LYS A 220 7.68 7.08 11.83
CA LYS A 220 8.65 6.26 12.58
C LYS A 220 9.19 5.11 11.73
N ILE A 221 8.30 4.41 11.03
CA ILE A 221 8.67 3.27 10.18
C ILE A 221 9.48 3.72 8.97
N LYS A 222 9.11 4.82 8.31
CA LYS A 222 9.91 5.43 7.23
C LYS A 222 11.31 5.82 7.70
N ALA A 223 11.43 6.36 8.92
CA ALA A 223 12.73 6.72 9.49
C ALA A 223 13.65 5.50 9.70
N LYS A 224 13.10 4.27 9.79
CA LYS A 224 13.88 3.02 9.80
C LYS A 224 14.27 2.53 8.39
N GLY A 225 13.75 3.18 7.35
CA GLY A 225 14.07 2.89 5.94
C GLY A 225 13.07 1.97 5.24
N VAL A 226 11.88 1.76 5.81
CA VAL A 226 10.78 1.04 5.13
C VAL A 226 9.89 2.07 4.46
N GLU A 227 9.95 2.14 3.13
CA GLU A 227 9.20 3.15 2.38
C GLU A 227 7.86 2.64 1.84
N ASP A 228 7.74 1.34 1.56
CA ASP A 228 6.56 0.73 0.95
C ASP A 228 5.55 0.37 2.04
N LEU A 229 4.75 1.37 2.41
CA LEU A 229 3.73 1.25 3.46
C LEU A 229 2.33 1.16 2.89
N VAL A 230 1.47 0.45 3.61
CA VAL A 230 0.02 0.38 3.38
C VAL A 230 -0.68 0.78 4.68
N VAL A 231 -1.78 1.51 4.61
CA VAL A 231 -2.47 2.03 5.79
C VAL A 231 -3.76 1.26 6.01
N ASP A 232 -3.92 0.73 7.22
CA ASP A 232 -5.18 0.22 7.74
C ASP A 232 -5.77 1.24 8.73
N PRO A 233 -6.89 1.90 8.40
CA PRO A 233 -7.57 2.80 9.31
C PRO A 233 -8.27 2.10 10.48
N ALA A 234 -8.14 0.78 10.67
CA ALA A 234 -8.72 -0.01 11.77
C ALA A 234 -10.22 0.30 11.97
N ALA A 235 -10.95 0.50 10.88
CA ALA A 235 -12.34 0.92 10.92
C ALA A 235 -13.24 -0.27 11.27
N LYS A 236 -14.09 -0.11 12.29
CA LYS A 236 -14.92 -1.20 12.82
C LYS A 236 -16.29 -1.33 12.15
N ASN A 237 -16.71 -0.32 11.39
CA ASN A 237 -18.01 -0.29 10.72
C ASN A 237 -17.98 0.54 9.43
N LEU A 238 -19.08 0.48 8.67
CA LEU A 238 -19.24 1.19 7.39
C LEU A 238 -18.97 2.70 7.52
N SER A 239 -19.52 3.33 8.56
CA SER A 239 -19.40 4.78 8.77
C SER A 239 -17.95 5.18 9.02
N GLN A 240 -17.28 4.51 9.96
CA GLN A 240 -15.86 4.75 10.26
C GLN A 240 -14.98 4.50 9.04
N SER A 241 -15.24 3.43 8.29
CA SER A 241 -14.46 3.07 7.09
C SER A 241 -14.59 4.14 6.00
N LEU A 242 -15.82 4.61 5.74
CA LEU A 242 -16.08 5.69 4.78
C LEU A 242 -15.39 7.00 5.20
N ILE A 243 -15.51 7.39 6.47
CA ILE A 243 -14.95 8.63 6.99
C ILE A 243 -13.42 8.59 6.93
N ARG A 244 -12.79 7.56 7.50
CA ARG A 244 -11.33 7.46 7.61
C ARG A 244 -10.66 7.35 6.24
N SER A 245 -11.15 6.47 5.36
CA SER A 245 -10.64 6.34 3.98
C SER A 245 -10.73 7.65 3.20
N THR A 246 -11.85 8.37 3.32
CA THR A 246 -12.05 9.66 2.66
C THR A 246 -11.11 10.73 3.21
N GLN A 247 -10.92 10.79 4.53
CA GLN A 247 -10.00 11.75 5.14
C GLN A 247 -8.56 11.48 4.72
N ILE A 248 -8.09 10.22 4.78
CA ILE A 248 -6.75 9.84 4.34
C ILE A 248 -6.52 10.27 2.88
N ARG A 249 -7.45 9.90 1.98
CA ARG A 249 -7.38 10.27 0.56
C ARG A 249 -7.35 11.79 0.35
N ARG A 250 -8.19 12.54 1.09
CA ARG A 250 -8.25 14.02 1.01
C ARG A 250 -6.96 14.66 1.52
N LEU A 251 -6.45 14.21 2.67
CA LEU A 251 -5.23 14.72 3.28
C LEU A 251 -4.02 14.48 2.37
N ALA A 252 -3.88 13.28 1.82
CA ALA A 252 -2.83 12.97 0.85
C ALA A 252 -2.94 13.87 -0.39
N LEU A 253 -4.10 13.91 -1.06
CA LEU A 253 -4.25 14.62 -2.34
C LEU A 253 -4.28 16.15 -2.21
N LYS A 254 -5.12 16.67 -1.32
CA LYS A 254 -5.43 18.11 -1.26
C LYS A 254 -4.48 18.85 -0.31
N LYS A 255 -3.97 18.19 0.73
CA LYS A 255 -3.06 18.80 1.71
C LYS A 255 -1.61 18.32 1.58
N ASN A 256 -1.32 17.36 0.69
CA ASN A 256 0.02 16.76 0.57
C ASN A 256 0.53 16.15 1.87
N PHE A 257 -0.38 15.66 2.72
CA PHE A 257 -0.01 15.11 4.02
C PHE A 257 0.65 13.74 3.82
N ARG A 258 1.97 13.76 3.70
CA ARG A 258 2.81 12.59 3.38
C ARG A 258 2.68 11.41 4.34
N PRO A 259 2.48 11.60 5.66
CA PRO A 259 2.33 10.48 6.58
C PRO A 259 1.14 9.56 6.26
N LEU A 260 0.10 10.06 5.60
CA LEU A 260 -1.05 9.26 5.15
C LEU A 260 -1.07 9.05 3.63
N GLY A 261 0.04 9.36 2.95
CA GLY A 261 0.19 9.28 1.50
C GLY A 261 0.45 7.87 0.98
N PHE A 262 -0.34 6.89 1.41
CA PHE A 262 -0.12 5.46 1.14
C PHE A 262 -1.40 4.76 0.66
N PRO A 263 -1.29 3.62 -0.04
CA PRO A 263 -2.42 2.75 -0.35
C PRO A 263 -3.16 2.30 0.91
N LEU A 264 -4.44 1.98 0.77
CA LEU A 264 -5.28 1.53 1.88
C LEU A 264 -5.54 0.03 1.79
N ILE A 265 -5.58 -0.66 2.93
CA ILE A 265 -6.10 -2.03 3.05
C ILE A 265 -7.43 -2.04 3.79
N SER A 266 -8.33 -2.97 3.42
CA SER A 266 -9.64 -3.14 4.06
C SER A 266 -9.98 -4.61 4.24
N PHE A 267 -10.60 -4.94 5.37
CA PHE A 267 -11.01 -6.29 5.75
C PHE A 267 -12.54 -6.38 5.84
N PRO A 268 -13.28 -6.39 4.71
CA PRO A 268 -14.74 -6.55 4.73
C PRO A 268 -15.17 -7.90 5.33
N GLY A 269 -14.27 -8.89 5.37
CA GLY A 269 -14.48 -10.18 6.01
C GLY A 269 -14.70 -10.12 7.53
N ASN A 270 -14.23 -9.06 8.19
CA ASN A 270 -14.35 -8.89 9.65
C ASN A 270 -15.68 -8.24 10.07
N ALA A 271 -16.66 -8.21 9.17
CA ALA A 271 -17.99 -7.69 9.45
C ALA A 271 -18.69 -8.51 10.54
N ASP A 272 -19.32 -7.84 11.50
CA ASP A 272 -20.14 -8.47 12.55
C ASP A 272 -21.28 -9.33 11.96
N VAL A 273 -21.80 -8.91 10.80
CA VAL A 273 -22.87 -9.58 10.06
C VAL A 273 -22.29 -10.11 8.76
N PRO A 274 -22.13 -11.44 8.60
CA PRO A 274 -21.51 -12.04 7.42
C PRO A 274 -22.14 -11.61 6.08
N GLU A 275 -23.43 -11.35 6.06
CA GLU A 275 -24.20 -10.92 4.88
C GLU A 275 -23.79 -9.52 4.40
N HIS A 276 -23.25 -8.68 5.29
CA HIS A 276 -22.82 -7.31 4.96
C HIS A 276 -21.46 -7.24 4.27
N GLU A 277 -20.71 -8.33 4.22
CA GLU A 277 -19.36 -8.37 3.64
C GLU A 277 -19.33 -7.86 2.19
N ALA A 278 -20.26 -8.28 1.34
CA ALA A 278 -20.32 -7.83 -0.05
C ALA A 278 -20.56 -6.31 -0.15
N MET A 279 -21.40 -5.76 0.73
CA MET A 279 -21.66 -4.33 0.83
C MET A 279 -20.42 -3.56 1.33
N LEU A 280 -19.71 -4.10 2.33
CA LEU A 280 -18.46 -3.53 2.84
C LEU A 280 -17.37 -3.54 1.77
N ALA A 281 -17.23 -4.64 1.02
CA ALA A 281 -16.30 -4.75 -0.10
C ALA A 281 -16.63 -3.73 -1.19
N ALA A 282 -17.91 -3.60 -1.56
CA ALA A 282 -18.35 -2.59 -2.53
C ALA A 282 -18.03 -1.15 -2.07
N GLN A 283 -18.23 -0.85 -0.78
CA GLN A 283 -17.82 0.44 -0.22
C GLN A 283 -16.30 0.62 -0.29
N ALA A 284 -15.51 -0.40 0.08
CA ALA A 284 -14.05 -0.34 0.04
C ALA A 284 -13.54 -0.04 -1.38
N ILE A 285 -14.08 -0.74 -2.40
CA ILE A 285 -13.79 -0.50 -3.83
C ILE A 285 -14.12 0.96 -4.21
N ALA A 286 -15.31 1.44 -3.83
CA ALA A 286 -15.76 2.78 -4.19
C ALA A 286 -15.08 3.90 -3.38
N LYS A 287 -14.49 3.58 -2.22
CA LYS A 287 -13.93 4.51 -1.24
C LYS A 287 -12.46 4.21 -0.96
N TYR A 288 -11.70 4.13 -2.05
CA TYR A 288 -10.25 4.29 -2.09
C TYR A 288 -9.41 3.15 -1.48
N ALA A 289 -10.03 2.03 -1.07
CA ALA A 289 -9.27 0.84 -0.69
C ALA A 289 -8.47 0.34 -1.88
N SER A 290 -7.20 0.01 -1.66
CA SER A 290 -6.29 -0.47 -2.69
C SER A 290 -6.04 -1.98 -2.58
N PHE A 291 -6.11 -2.52 -1.36
CA PHE A 291 -6.12 -3.94 -1.07
C PHE A 291 -7.40 -4.27 -0.29
N ILE A 292 -8.09 -5.33 -0.67
CA ILE A 292 -9.35 -5.74 -0.05
C ILE A 292 -9.25 -7.23 0.23
N VAL A 293 -9.46 -7.59 1.50
CA VAL A 293 -9.35 -8.96 2.00
C VAL A 293 -10.75 -9.47 2.40
N PRO A 294 -11.54 -10.01 1.45
CA PRO A 294 -12.75 -10.74 1.80
C PRO A 294 -12.41 -12.10 2.43
N ARG A 295 -13.34 -12.63 3.22
CA ARG A 295 -13.28 -14.03 3.65
C ARG A 295 -13.41 -14.94 2.45
N GLN A 296 -12.79 -16.09 2.57
CA GLN A 296 -13.10 -17.19 1.68
C GLN A 296 -14.51 -17.71 1.93
N ARG A 297 -15.35 -17.66 0.89
CA ARG A 297 -16.63 -18.38 0.84
C ARG A 297 -16.46 -19.66 0.04
N GLU A 298 -17.37 -20.61 0.25
CA GLU A 298 -17.46 -21.80 -0.62
C GLU A 298 -17.75 -21.34 -2.05
N PHE A 299 -16.96 -21.84 -3.00
CA PHE A 299 -17.06 -21.56 -4.43
C PHE A 299 -17.89 -22.65 -5.13
#